data_AF-C5A6B8-F1
#
_entry.id   AF-C5A6B8-F1
#
_cell.length_a   1.000
_cell.length_b   1.000
_cell.length_c   1.000
_cell.angle_alpha   90.00
_cell.angle_beta   90.00
_cell.angle_gamma   90.00
#
_symmetry.space_group_name_H-M   'P 1'
#
loop_
_entity.id
_entity.type
_entity.pdbx_description
1 polymer ?
#
loop_
_entity_poly.entity_id
_entity_poly.type
_entity_poly.pdbx_seq_one_letter_code
_entity_poly.pdbx_strand_id
1 'polypeptide(L)'
;MIRLKLPSVVPLKENHLCSNKEEFARLVGETIEASGGGAFFKVLGKVRGRAYYATMLVDDRKILAVEVRDVDSGDTLAGEGALNLIKEMLDSGPVIVDTFPLSDVDVKISIVDNIDVYNATPKMSLDELCPLVPSSTAGVSRVLQERAQEKAEEQGPRETPVARKKPAKKLKLVVNAPRNIEPYLRPFGNRIAKYAKSLGVEVSTLRIEAKEVRYALGAGVGVHINVTIEGKPNSSTDRRNLKETLESFLYREASDLSEEIGKKVVIRGVNLKF
;
A
#
# COMPACT_ATOMS: atom_id res chain seq x y z
N MET A 1 -23.80 -2.97 -0.83
CA MET A 1 -23.26 -2.33 0.37
C MET A 1 -21.89 -1.79 -0.01
N ILE A 2 -21.78 -0.47 -0.15
CA ILE A 2 -20.53 0.19 -0.48
C ILE A 2 -19.71 0.25 0.82
N ARG A 3 -18.43 -0.14 0.77
CA ARG A 3 -17.54 -0.09 1.92
C ARG A 3 -16.18 0.39 1.43
N LEU A 4 -15.66 1.46 2.03
CA LEU A 4 -14.32 1.94 1.71
C LEU A 4 -13.28 0.86 2.06
N LYS A 5 -12.65 0.28 1.04
CA LYS A 5 -11.62 -0.74 1.15
C LYS A 5 -10.29 -0.07 1.46
N LEU A 6 -9.70 -0.49 2.57
CA LEU A 6 -8.34 -0.11 2.96
C LEU A 6 -7.33 -0.89 2.09
N PRO A 7 -6.36 -0.23 1.46
CA PRO A 7 -5.25 -0.91 0.79
C PRO A 7 -4.43 -1.76 1.78
N SER A 8 -3.67 -2.73 1.28
CA SER A 8 -2.87 -3.62 2.13
C SER A 8 -1.59 -2.93 2.65
N VAL A 9 -1.77 -1.93 3.52
CA VAL A 9 -0.71 -1.11 4.12
C VAL A 9 -0.68 -1.27 5.64
N VAL A 10 0.50 -1.06 6.23
CA VAL A 10 0.69 -1.13 7.69
C VAL A 10 0.29 0.23 8.28
N PRO A 11 -0.47 0.25 9.39
CA PRO A 11 -0.78 1.49 10.07
C PRO A 11 0.51 2.14 10.62
N LEU A 12 0.61 3.45 10.47
CA LEU A 12 1.67 4.25 11.09
C LEU A 12 1.38 4.45 12.58
N LYS A 13 0.11 4.75 12.91
CA LYS A 13 -0.40 4.84 14.29
C LYS A 13 -1.73 4.11 14.38
N GLU A 14 -1.93 3.37 15.47
CA GLU A 14 -3.19 2.70 15.79
C GLU A 14 -3.74 3.24 17.12
N ASN A 15 -5.07 3.39 17.22
CA ASN A 15 -5.79 3.86 18.39
C ASN A 15 -5.27 5.20 18.95
N HIS A 16 -4.82 6.10 18.08
CA HIS A 16 -4.30 7.40 18.52
C HIS A 16 -5.45 8.31 18.93
N LEU A 17 -5.44 8.78 20.18
CA LEU A 17 -6.43 9.72 20.67
C LEU A 17 -6.06 11.14 20.22
N CYS A 18 -6.91 11.75 19.40
CA CYS A 18 -6.86 13.18 19.11
C CYS A 18 -7.89 13.88 20.00
N SER A 19 -7.40 14.74 20.90
CA SER A 19 -8.23 15.45 21.88
C SER A 19 -9.04 16.59 21.26
N ASN A 20 -8.56 17.11 20.13
CA ASN A 20 -9.13 18.25 19.40
C ASN A 20 -8.76 18.19 17.92
N LYS A 21 -9.31 19.12 17.15
CA LYS A 21 -9.12 19.25 15.70
C LYS A 21 -7.69 19.57 15.31
N GLU A 22 -6.95 20.29 16.14
CA GLU A 22 -5.56 20.67 15.91
C GLU A 22 -4.59 19.48 16.03
N GLU A 23 -4.84 18.58 16.99
CA GLU A 23 -4.12 17.30 17.09
C GLU A 23 -4.44 16.38 15.91
N PHE A 24 -5.70 16.34 15.48
CA PHE A 24 -6.09 15.59 14.29
C PHE A 24 -5.41 16.13 13.02
N ALA A 25 -5.39 17.45 12.82
CA ALA A 25 -4.73 18.09 11.69
C ALA A 25 -3.23 17.79 11.64
N ARG A 26 -2.54 17.85 12.79
CA ARG A 26 -1.12 17.46 12.88
C ARG A 26 -0.90 16.00 12.51
N LEU A 27 -1.76 15.12 13.02
CA LEU A 27 -1.69 13.69 12.70
C LEU A 27 -1.90 13.42 11.21
N VAL A 28 -2.80 14.15 10.55
CA VAL A 28 -3.01 14.09 9.10
C VAL A 28 -1.73 14.48 8.36
N GLY A 29 -1.14 15.63 8.70
CA GLY A 29 0.11 16.11 8.11
C GLY A 29 1.26 15.11 8.26
N GLU A 30 1.52 14.64 9.48
CA GLU A 30 2.55 13.63 9.78
C GLU A 30 2.37 12.35 8.96
N THR A 31 1.12 11.92 8.76
CA THR A 31 0.83 10.68 8.02
C THR A 31 1.07 10.86 6.52
N ILE A 32 0.68 12.00 5.95
CA ILE A 32 0.90 12.30 4.53
C ILE A 32 2.41 12.44 4.23
N GLU A 33 3.14 13.15 5.09
CA GLU A 33 4.59 13.36 4.96
C GLU A 33 5.39 12.04 5.02
N ALA A 34 4.89 11.03 5.74
CA ALA A 34 5.58 9.76 5.93
C ALA A 34 5.76 8.95 4.62
N SER A 35 4.86 9.11 3.64
CA SER A 35 4.91 8.38 2.36
C SER A 35 4.89 9.29 1.12
N GLY A 36 4.53 10.56 1.27
CA GLY A 36 4.60 11.58 0.22
C GLY A 36 3.50 11.55 -0.84
N GLY A 37 2.56 10.60 -0.79
CA GLY A 37 1.46 10.51 -1.77
C GLY A 37 0.08 10.85 -1.19
N GLY A 38 -0.29 10.23 -0.08
CA GLY A 38 -1.57 10.47 0.58
C GLY A 38 -1.71 9.63 1.84
N ALA A 39 -2.94 9.51 2.33
CA ALA A 39 -3.22 8.74 3.52
C ALA A 39 -4.63 8.16 3.53
N PHE A 40 -4.78 7.07 4.28
CA PHE A 40 -6.06 6.53 4.68
C PHE A 40 -6.21 6.68 6.19
N PHE A 41 -7.41 7.05 6.63
CA PHE A 41 -7.73 7.21 8.04
C PHE A 41 -8.95 6.38 8.41
N LYS A 42 -8.91 5.83 9.61
CA LYS A 42 -10.09 5.29 10.30
C LYS A 42 -10.31 6.12 11.55
N VAL A 43 -11.46 6.74 11.67
CA VAL A 43 -11.78 7.68 12.75
C VAL A 43 -13.00 7.18 13.49
N LEU A 44 -12.87 6.99 14.79
CA LEU A 44 -13.96 6.67 15.69
C LEU A 44 -14.24 7.88 16.56
N GLY A 45 -15.48 8.34 16.57
CA GLY A 45 -15.89 9.48 17.38
C GLY A 45 -17.37 9.47 17.69
N LYS A 46 -17.84 10.51 18.38
CA LYS A 46 -19.25 10.65 18.76
C LYS A 46 -19.82 11.96 18.26
N VAL A 47 -21.04 11.90 17.75
CA VAL A 47 -21.85 13.06 17.40
C VAL A 47 -23.17 12.93 18.16
N ARG A 48 -23.49 13.93 19.00
CA ARG A 48 -24.71 13.97 19.82
C ARG A 48 -24.95 12.68 20.63
N GLY A 49 -23.87 12.12 21.17
CA GLY A 49 -23.87 10.90 21.98
C GLY A 49 -23.86 9.58 21.20
N ARG A 50 -24.09 9.60 19.87
CA ARG A 50 -24.03 8.41 19.01
C ARG A 50 -22.62 8.18 18.48
N ALA A 51 -22.18 6.94 18.45
CA ALA A 51 -20.85 6.57 17.98
C ALA A 51 -20.85 6.31 16.47
N TYR A 52 -19.83 6.84 15.79
CA TYR A 52 -19.66 6.69 14.35
C TYR A 52 -18.24 6.25 14.02
N TYR A 53 -18.13 5.41 13.01
CA TYR A 53 -16.88 4.98 12.43
C TYR A 53 -16.75 5.55 11.02
N ALA A 54 -15.81 6.48 10.84
CA ALA A 54 -15.52 7.09 9.56
C ALA A 54 -14.26 6.49 8.93
N THR A 55 -14.27 6.37 7.62
CA THR A 55 -13.11 6.03 6.81
C THR A 55 -12.90 7.11 5.76
N MET A 56 -11.66 7.58 5.65
CA MET A 56 -11.31 8.71 4.79
C MET A 56 -10.06 8.39 3.98
N LEU A 57 -10.11 8.65 2.67
CA LEU A 57 -8.98 8.61 1.76
C LEU A 57 -8.65 10.05 1.34
N VAL A 58 -7.37 10.41 1.43
CA VAL A 58 -6.86 11.74 1.07
C VAL A 58 -5.60 11.61 0.22
N ASP A 59 -5.35 12.60 -0.63
CA ASP A 59 -4.02 12.86 -1.19
C ASP A 59 -3.31 13.96 -0.38
N ASP A 60 -2.23 14.53 -0.91
CA ASP A 60 -1.47 15.63 -0.32
C ASP A 60 -2.24 16.96 -0.21
N ARG A 61 -3.44 17.09 -0.82
CA ARG A 61 -4.15 18.36 -0.97
C ARG A 61 -5.62 18.32 -0.58
N LYS A 62 -6.28 17.19 -0.78
CA LYS A 62 -7.75 17.09 -0.74
C LYS A 62 -8.22 15.73 -0.27
N ILE A 63 -9.47 15.73 0.15
CA ILE A 63 -10.23 14.53 0.48
C ILE A 63 -10.74 13.92 -0.82
N LEU A 64 -10.45 12.64 -1.00
CA LEU A 64 -10.78 11.87 -2.21
C LEU A 64 -12.05 11.04 -2.03
N ALA A 65 -12.19 10.39 -0.87
CA ALA A 65 -13.34 9.55 -0.58
C ALA A 65 -13.61 9.51 0.93
N VAL A 66 -14.88 9.59 1.31
CA VAL A 66 -15.32 9.54 2.70
C VAL A 66 -16.58 8.67 2.82
N GLU A 67 -16.53 7.78 3.80
CA GLU A 67 -17.66 6.95 4.24
C GLU A 67 -17.74 6.99 5.76
N VAL A 68 -18.95 7.05 6.30
CA VAL A 68 -19.22 7.00 7.74
C VAL A 68 -20.25 5.92 8.01
N ARG A 69 -20.07 5.20 9.10
CA ARG A 69 -20.98 4.16 9.58
C ARG A 69 -21.44 4.46 10.99
N ASP A 70 -22.74 4.41 11.23
CA ASP A 70 -23.31 4.38 12.57
C ASP A 70 -22.96 3.04 13.24
N VAL A 71 -22.37 3.09 14.44
CA VAL A 71 -21.89 1.89 15.13
C VAL A 71 -23.05 1.02 15.63
N ASP A 72 -24.17 1.64 16.00
CA ASP A 72 -25.32 0.96 16.58
C ASP A 72 -26.23 0.38 15.49
N SER A 73 -26.61 1.20 14.50
CA SER A 73 -27.52 0.75 13.43
C SER A 73 -26.81 0.03 12.29
N GLY A 74 -25.51 0.28 12.10
CA GLY A 74 -24.75 -0.20 10.96
C GLY A 74 -25.01 0.56 9.65
N ASP A 75 -25.86 1.59 9.68
CA ASP A 75 -26.17 2.42 8.52
C ASP A 75 -24.93 3.14 8.02
N THR A 76 -24.80 3.22 6.69
CA THR A 76 -23.64 3.84 6.03
C THR A 76 -24.05 5.07 5.26
N LEU A 77 -23.28 6.14 5.42
CA LEU A 77 -23.36 7.38 4.67
C LEU A 77 -22.07 7.56 3.87
N ALA A 78 -22.17 8.08 2.65
CA ALA A 78 -21.02 8.41 1.82
C ALA A 78 -21.17 9.82 1.25
N GLY A 79 -20.05 10.41 0.85
CA GLY A 79 -20.03 11.71 0.19
C GLY A 79 -20.34 12.90 1.11
N GLU A 80 -21.17 13.84 0.66
CA GLU A 80 -21.36 15.13 1.36
C GLU A 80 -21.92 14.97 2.78
N GLY A 81 -22.93 14.10 2.96
CA GLY A 81 -23.48 13.83 4.29
C GLY A 81 -22.44 13.24 5.25
N ALA A 82 -21.54 12.39 4.73
CA ALA A 82 -20.46 11.80 5.50
C ALA A 82 -19.35 12.83 5.82
N LEU A 83 -19.03 13.75 4.91
CA LEU A 83 -18.11 14.86 5.17
C LEU A 83 -18.62 15.78 6.30
N ASN A 84 -19.91 16.15 6.24
CA ASN A 84 -20.52 16.99 7.27
C ASN A 84 -20.50 16.30 8.64
N LEU A 85 -20.74 14.99 8.68
CA LEU A 85 -20.70 14.22 9.92
C LEU A 85 -19.28 14.11 10.47
N ILE A 86 -18.25 13.97 9.62
CA ILE A 86 -16.85 14.01 10.07
C ILE A 86 -16.51 15.38 10.66
N LYS A 87 -16.93 16.48 10.02
CA LYS A 87 -16.75 17.84 10.57
C LYS A 87 -17.37 17.96 11.96
N GLU A 88 -18.64 17.57 12.09
CA GLU A 88 -19.33 17.60 13.38
C GLU A 88 -18.65 16.70 14.41
N MET A 89 -18.13 15.54 14.02
CA MET A 89 -17.39 14.63 14.89
C MET A 89 -16.09 15.23 15.42
N LEU A 90 -15.32 15.89 14.55
CA LEU A 90 -14.07 16.58 14.92
C LEU A 90 -14.32 17.83 15.77
N ASP A 91 -15.46 18.49 15.59
CA ASP A 91 -15.84 19.69 16.35
C ASP A 91 -16.51 19.32 17.70
N SER A 92 -17.12 18.14 17.82
CA SER A 92 -17.89 17.72 19.02
C SER A 92 -17.04 17.19 20.16
N GLY A 93 -15.82 16.73 19.92
CA GLY A 93 -14.97 16.18 20.97
C GLY A 93 -13.84 15.28 20.48
N PRO A 94 -13.22 14.51 21.40
CA PRO A 94 -12.08 13.69 21.07
C PRO A 94 -12.45 12.52 20.14
N VAL A 95 -11.52 12.19 19.26
CA VAL A 95 -11.64 11.07 18.31
C VAL A 95 -10.47 10.11 18.44
N ILE A 96 -10.69 8.85 18.13
CA ILE A 96 -9.66 7.81 18.06
C ILE A 96 -9.36 7.55 16.58
N VAL A 97 -8.09 7.56 16.20
CA VAL A 97 -7.66 7.51 14.81
C VAL A 97 -6.62 6.41 14.59
N ASP A 98 -6.85 5.60 13.56
CA ASP A 98 -5.80 4.81 12.93
C ASP A 98 -5.35 5.50 11.64
N THR A 99 -4.05 5.57 11.42
CA THR A 99 -3.47 6.24 10.25
C THR A 99 -2.68 5.28 9.39
N PHE A 100 -2.84 5.41 8.07
CA PHE A 100 -2.19 4.55 7.09
C PHE A 100 -1.57 5.43 6.00
N PRO A 101 -0.24 5.62 6.01
CA PRO A 101 0.44 6.39 4.99
C PRO A 101 0.36 5.63 3.65
N LEU A 102 0.01 6.34 2.59
CA LEU A 102 -0.14 5.79 1.24
C LEU A 102 0.88 6.42 0.29
N SER A 103 1.51 5.60 -0.54
CA SER A 103 2.24 6.11 -1.71
C SER A 103 1.27 6.55 -2.81
N ASP A 104 1.77 7.28 -3.81
CA ASP A 104 0.98 7.66 -4.99
C ASP A 104 0.31 6.46 -5.68
N VAL A 105 0.99 5.32 -5.67
CA VAL A 105 0.48 4.08 -6.26
C VAL A 105 -0.66 3.53 -5.41
N ASP A 106 -0.51 3.51 -4.08
CA ASP A 106 -1.54 3.03 -3.17
C ASP A 106 -2.79 3.92 -3.20
N VAL A 107 -2.62 5.24 -3.33
CA VAL A 107 -3.74 6.18 -3.50
C VAL A 107 -4.52 5.84 -4.78
N LYS A 108 -3.84 5.61 -5.91
CA LYS A 108 -4.49 5.25 -7.18
C LYS A 108 -5.23 3.92 -7.09
N ILE A 109 -4.61 2.91 -6.50
CA ILE A 109 -5.27 1.60 -6.27
C ILE A 109 -6.49 1.79 -5.38
N SER A 110 -6.37 2.57 -4.30
CA SER A 110 -7.47 2.86 -3.38
C SER A 110 -8.62 3.61 -4.06
N ILE A 111 -8.35 4.52 -5.01
CA ILE A 111 -9.40 5.17 -5.79
C ILE A 111 -10.15 4.14 -6.65
N VAL A 112 -9.42 3.27 -7.36
CA VAL A 112 -10.02 2.24 -8.23
C VAL A 112 -10.90 1.29 -7.44
N ASP A 113 -10.41 0.82 -6.28
CA ASP A 113 -11.15 -0.09 -5.40
C ASP A 113 -12.39 0.55 -4.74
N ASN A 114 -12.46 1.88 -4.75
CA ASN A 114 -13.50 2.67 -4.07
C ASN A 114 -14.15 3.70 -4.99
N ILE A 115 -14.24 3.39 -6.30
CA ILE A 115 -14.65 4.35 -7.33
C ILE A 115 -16.03 4.97 -7.06
N ASP A 116 -16.96 4.20 -6.47
CA ASP A 116 -18.30 4.67 -6.13
C ASP A 116 -18.28 5.75 -5.04
N VAL A 117 -17.52 5.51 -3.96
CA VAL A 117 -17.36 6.48 -2.85
C VAL A 117 -16.58 7.70 -3.33
N TYR A 118 -15.53 7.49 -4.13
CA TYR A 118 -14.75 8.56 -4.73
C TYR A 118 -15.63 9.49 -5.59
N ASN A 119 -16.50 8.92 -6.42
CA ASN A 119 -17.40 9.69 -7.26
C ASN A 119 -18.46 10.44 -6.44
N ALA A 120 -19.00 9.81 -5.40
CA ALA A 120 -19.99 10.41 -4.50
C ALA A 120 -19.42 11.49 -3.56
N THR A 121 -18.10 11.51 -3.34
CA THR A 121 -17.45 12.45 -2.41
C THR A 121 -17.10 13.78 -3.08
N PRO A 122 -17.59 14.92 -2.57
CA PRO A 122 -17.10 16.24 -2.96
C PRO A 122 -15.60 16.36 -2.67
N LYS A 123 -14.86 16.85 -3.66
CA LYS A 123 -13.40 16.97 -3.58
C LYS A 123 -13.08 18.25 -2.83
N MET A 124 -13.02 18.14 -1.51
CA MET A 124 -12.79 19.22 -0.56
C MET A 124 -11.31 19.34 -0.24
N SER A 125 -10.79 20.56 -0.11
CA SER A 125 -9.41 20.75 0.34
C SER A 125 -9.20 20.24 1.77
N LEU A 126 -8.01 19.76 2.09
CA LEU A 126 -7.69 19.36 3.47
C LEU A 126 -7.80 20.55 4.43
N ASP A 127 -7.47 21.76 3.96
CA ASP A 127 -7.55 23.00 4.74
C ASP A 127 -8.99 23.31 5.22
N GLU A 128 -10.00 22.96 4.42
CA GLU A 128 -11.41 23.13 4.79
C GLU A 128 -11.87 22.16 5.90
N LEU A 129 -11.20 21.01 6.03
CA LEU A 129 -11.46 20.07 7.13
C LEU A 129 -10.55 20.38 8.33
N CYS A 130 -9.32 20.79 8.07
CA CYS A 130 -8.21 20.92 9.01
C CYS A 130 -7.29 22.07 8.60
N PRO A 131 -7.57 23.32 8.98
CA PRO A 131 -6.85 24.51 8.50
C PRO A 131 -5.38 24.62 8.97
N LEU A 132 -4.84 23.62 9.66
CA LEU A 132 -3.47 23.58 10.19
C LEU A 132 -2.57 22.56 9.48
N VAL A 133 -3.06 21.89 8.42
CA VAL A 133 -2.20 21.04 7.59
C VAL A 133 -1.29 21.96 6.77
N PRO A 134 0.05 21.82 6.82
CA PRO A 134 0.93 22.63 6.01
C PRO A 134 0.70 22.31 4.53
N SER A 135 0.03 23.21 3.82
CA SER A 135 -0.09 23.16 2.36
C SER A 135 1.32 23.21 1.76
N SER A 136 1.75 22.16 1.07
CA SER A 136 2.98 22.17 0.27
C SER A 136 2.80 23.06 -0.96
N THR A 137 2.80 24.38 -0.76
CA THR A 137 3.04 25.35 -1.81
C THR A 137 4.54 25.49 -2.05
N ALA A 138 5.16 24.48 -2.67
CA ALA A 138 6.46 24.60 -3.34
C ALA A 138 6.66 23.46 -4.33
N GLY A 139 6.35 23.67 -5.62
CA GLY A 139 6.68 22.70 -6.67
C GLY A 139 5.91 22.82 -7.99
N VAL A 140 6.15 23.93 -8.68
CA VAL A 140 5.85 24.26 -10.09
C VAL A 140 5.42 23.12 -11.04
N SER A 141 4.26 23.34 -11.65
CA SER A 141 3.74 22.74 -12.89
C SER A 141 4.75 22.68 -14.05
N ARG A 142 4.92 21.50 -14.67
CA ARG A 142 5.31 21.19 -16.08
C ARG A 142 5.78 19.72 -16.06
N VAL A 143 5.30 18.75 -16.82
CA VAL A 143 4.69 18.70 -18.16
C VAL A 143 3.87 17.41 -18.23
N LEU A 144 2.56 17.53 -18.39
CA LEU A 144 1.73 16.48 -18.99
C LEU A 144 0.80 17.19 -19.97
N GLN A 145 1.21 17.23 -21.24
CA GLN A 145 0.31 17.14 -22.39
C GLN A 145 1.11 17.13 -23.69
N GLU A 146 0.57 16.40 -24.68
CA GLU A 146 1.07 16.10 -26.03
C GLU A 146 2.06 14.92 -26.11
N ARG A 147 1.80 13.82 -26.83
CA ARG A 147 0.76 13.48 -27.82
C ARG A 147 0.66 11.96 -27.91
N ALA A 148 -0.58 11.48 -28.05
CA ALA A 148 -0.85 10.19 -28.63
C ALA A 148 -0.70 10.25 -30.16
N GLN A 149 -0.30 9.10 -30.73
CA GLN A 149 -0.39 8.68 -32.13
C GLN A 149 0.62 9.29 -33.14
N GLU A 150 1.59 8.45 -33.54
CA GLU A 150 1.80 8.16 -34.96
C GLU A 150 2.34 6.74 -35.17
N LYS A 151 1.99 6.18 -36.33
CA LYS A 151 1.94 4.77 -36.72
C LYS A 151 3.19 4.34 -37.52
N ALA A 152 3.40 3.02 -37.55
CA ALA A 152 3.98 2.17 -38.62
C ALA A 152 5.49 2.33 -38.94
N GLU A 153 6.28 1.26 -38.71
CA GLU A 153 6.97 0.39 -39.71
C GLU A 153 8.26 1.03 -40.26
N GLU A 154 9.46 0.41 -40.23
CA GLU A 154 9.85 -0.80 -40.95
C GLU A 154 11.09 -1.52 -40.32
N GLN A 155 10.99 -2.86 -40.30
CA GLN A 155 11.98 -3.90 -40.66
C GLN A 155 13.49 -3.54 -40.69
N GLY A 156 14.35 -4.22 -39.94
CA GLY A 156 14.95 -5.49 -40.39
C GLY A 156 16.31 -5.79 -39.68
N PRO A 157 16.86 -7.01 -39.83
CA PRO A 157 17.50 -7.77 -38.75
C PRO A 157 19.02 -7.58 -38.63
N ARG A 158 19.55 -7.68 -37.41
CA ARG A 158 20.96 -8.02 -37.18
C ARG A 158 21.10 -9.15 -36.17
N GLU A 159 21.44 -10.31 -36.72
CA GLU A 159 21.85 -11.50 -36.01
C GLU A 159 23.29 -11.36 -35.45
N THR A 160 23.46 -11.87 -34.23
CA THR A 160 24.65 -12.54 -33.65
C THR A 160 25.90 -11.72 -33.29
N PRO A 161 26.67 -12.09 -32.23
CA PRO A 161 26.91 -13.46 -31.75
C PRO A 161 26.60 -13.76 -30.28
N VAL A 162 26.04 -14.96 -30.11
CA VAL A 162 25.81 -15.67 -28.84
C VAL A 162 27.15 -15.98 -28.18
N ALA A 163 27.54 -15.14 -27.22
CA ALA A 163 28.62 -15.46 -26.29
C ALA A 163 28.15 -16.56 -25.32
N ARG A 164 28.79 -17.71 -25.43
CA ARG A 164 28.63 -18.91 -24.59
C ARG A 164 28.63 -18.53 -23.09
N LYS A 165 27.46 -18.62 -22.45
CA LYS A 165 27.36 -18.49 -20.99
C LYS A 165 27.86 -19.77 -20.32
N LYS A 166 28.89 -19.60 -19.49
CA LYS A 166 29.42 -20.56 -18.50
C LYS A 166 28.27 -21.12 -17.63
N PRO A 167 28.41 -22.36 -17.11
CA PRO A 167 27.34 -23.08 -16.43
C PRO A 167 26.81 -22.29 -15.23
N ALA A 168 25.52 -21.97 -15.27
CA ALA A 168 24.84 -21.24 -14.20
C ALA A 168 24.90 -22.05 -12.89
N LYS A 169 25.44 -21.45 -11.83
CA LYS A 169 25.26 -21.96 -10.47
C LYS A 169 23.76 -22.11 -10.22
N LYS A 170 23.33 -23.33 -9.91
CA LYS A 170 21.93 -23.63 -9.63
C LYS A 170 21.50 -22.88 -8.37
N LEU A 171 20.47 -22.03 -8.51
CA LEU A 171 19.79 -21.37 -7.39
C LEU A 171 19.32 -22.43 -6.39
N LYS A 172 19.66 -22.25 -5.11
CA LYS A 172 19.12 -23.07 -4.03
C LYS A 172 17.89 -22.39 -3.42
N LEU A 173 16.70 -22.83 -3.81
CA LEU A 173 15.44 -22.40 -3.21
C LEU A 173 15.10 -23.30 -2.02
N VAL A 174 14.98 -22.71 -0.84
CA VAL A 174 14.56 -23.38 0.40
C VAL A 174 13.22 -22.78 0.84
N VAL A 175 12.18 -23.59 0.88
CA VAL A 175 10.85 -23.17 1.33
C VAL A 175 10.51 -23.93 2.60
N ASN A 176 10.27 -23.20 3.69
CA ASN A 176 9.81 -23.73 4.97
C ASN A 176 8.39 -23.20 5.19
N ALA A 177 7.37 -24.01 4.91
CA ALA A 177 5.98 -23.59 4.99
C ALA A 177 5.04 -24.77 5.30
N PRO A 178 3.82 -24.51 5.79
CA PRO A 178 2.77 -25.51 5.86
C PRO A 178 2.49 -26.15 4.49
N ARG A 179 2.16 -27.45 4.48
CA ARG A 179 1.97 -28.26 3.25
C ARG A 179 0.94 -27.68 2.28
N ASN A 180 -0.07 -26.99 2.81
CA ASN A 180 -1.13 -26.35 2.04
C ASN A 180 -0.70 -25.04 1.36
N ILE A 181 0.45 -24.45 1.73
CA ILE A 181 0.93 -23.17 1.20
C ILE A 181 2.20 -23.36 0.37
N GLU A 182 3.04 -24.35 0.69
CA GLU A 182 4.29 -24.65 -0.03
C GLU A 182 4.17 -24.66 -1.57
N PRO A 183 3.11 -25.22 -2.19
CA PRO A 183 2.98 -25.25 -3.65
C PRO A 183 2.96 -23.86 -4.31
N TYR A 184 2.40 -22.87 -3.63
CA TYR A 184 2.29 -21.48 -4.12
C TYR A 184 3.59 -20.69 -3.92
N LEU A 185 4.38 -21.08 -2.91
CA LEU A 185 5.62 -20.39 -2.57
C LEU A 185 6.78 -20.71 -3.51
N ARG A 186 6.74 -21.84 -4.22
CA ARG A 186 7.77 -22.18 -5.22
C ARG A 186 7.70 -21.27 -6.45
N PRO A 187 6.53 -21.08 -7.11
CA PRO A 187 6.36 -20.08 -8.15
C PRO A 187 6.75 -18.67 -7.69
N PHE A 188 6.26 -18.27 -6.51
CA PHE A 188 6.60 -16.99 -5.88
C PHE A 188 8.12 -16.80 -5.72
N GLY A 189 8.82 -17.79 -5.18
CA GLY A 189 10.29 -17.77 -5.05
C GLY A 189 11.02 -17.63 -6.38
N ASN A 190 10.55 -18.30 -7.43
CA ASN A 190 11.15 -18.18 -8.76
C ASN A 190 10.97 -16.77 -9.35
N ARG A 191 9.81 -16.13 -9.13
CA ARG A 191 9.57 -14.74 -9.55
C ARG A 191 10.51 -13.77 -8.85
N ILE A 192 10.72 -13.95 -7.54
CA ILE A 192 11.69 -13.17 -6.75
C ILE A 192 13.11 -13.31 -7.31
N ALA A 193 13.56 -14.54 -7.55
CA ALA A 193 14.90 -14.78 -8.07
C ALA A 193 15.10 -14.18 -9.47
N LYS A 194 14.07 -14.25 -10.33
CA LYS A 194 14.09 -13.64 -11.66
C LYS A 194 14.17 -12.11 -11.58
N TYR A 195 13.41 -11.51 -10.67
CA TYR A 195 13.41 -10.06 -10.47
C TYR A 195 14.73 -9.57 -9.89
N ALA A 196 15.24 -10.21 -8.83
CA ALA A 196 16.57 -9.91 -8.26
C ALA A 196 17.68 -9.99 -9.32
N LYS A 197 17.61 -10.97 -10.22
CA LYS A 197 18.54 -11.07 -11.35
C LYS A 197 18.44 -9.91 -12.34
N SER A 198 17.23 -9.39 -12.60
CA SER A 198 17.04 -8.19 -13.43
C SER A 198 17.63 -6.93 -12.80
N LEU A 199 17.74 -6.90 -11.46
CA LEU A 199 18.40 -5.84 -10.70
C LEU A 199 19.92 -6.02 -10.59
N GLY A 200 20.50 -7.04 -11.25
CA GLY A 200 21.94 -7.32 -11.21
C GLY A 200 22.40 -8.19 -10.03
N VAL A 201 21.48 -8.79 -9.27
CA VAL A 201 21.83 -9.69 -8.17
C VAL A 201 21.86 -11.14 -8.66
N GLU A 202 23.04 -11.76 -8.59
CA GLU A 202 23.15 -13.21 -8.76
C GLU A 202 22.77 -13.92 -7.47
N VAL A 203 21.51 -14.33 -7.37
CA VAL A 203 20.98 -15.04 -6.20
C VAL A 203 21.56 -16.45 -6.11
N SER A 204 22.23 -16.76 -5.01
CA SER A 204 22.77 -18.09 -4.70
C SER A 204 21.78 -18.91 -3.87
N THR A 205 21.17 -18.28 -2.86
CA THR A 205 20.19 -18.90 -1.98
C THR A 205 18.97 -17.99 -1.84
N LEU A 206 17.78 -18.56 -2.01
CA LEU A 206 16.53 -17.89 -1.63
C LEU A 206 15.86 -18.74 -0.55
N ARG A 207 15.63 -18.16 0.64
CA ARG A 207 14.88 -18.81 1.72
C ARG A 207 13.56 -18.11 1.93
N ILE A 208 12.49 -18.88 1.96
CA ILE A 208 11.13 -18.40 2.22
C ILE A 208 10.62 -19.16 3.43
N GLU A 209 10.34 -18.44 4.51
CA GLU A 209 9.72 -18.99 5.71
C GLU A 209 8.30 -18.46 5.83
N ALA A 210 7.31 -19.34 5.72
CA ALA A 210 5.91 -18.97 5.84
C ALA A 210 5.28 -19.63 7.08
N LYS A 211 4.49 -18.85 7.81
CA LYS A 211 3.75 -19.31 8.99
C LYS A 211 2.31 -18.85 8.89
N GLU A 212 1.37 -19.75 9.17
CA GLU A 212 -0.02 -19.33 9.36
C GLU A 212 -0.17 -18.66 10.74
N VAL A 213 -0.84 -17.52 10.75
CA VAL A 213 -1.10 -16.73 11.95
C VAL A 213 -2.59 -16.46 12.03
N ARG A 214 -3.20 -16.82 13.17
CA ARG A 214 -4.58 -16.48 13.47
C ARG A 214 -4.62 -15.06 14.03
N TYR A 215 -5.39 -14.19 13.41
CA TYR A 215 -5.58 -12.83 13.89
C TYR A 215 -6.60 -12.82 15.04
N ALA A 216 -6.41 -11.90 15.98
CA ALA A 216 -7.32 -11.73 17.12
C ALA A 216 -8.71 -11.27 16.66
N LEU A 217 -9.69 -11.37 17.57
CA LEU A 217 -11.05 -10.84 17.39
C LEU A 217 -11.80 -11.39 16.15
N GLY A 218 -11.50 -12.63 15.75
CA GLY A 218 -12.21 -13.28 14.64
C GLY A 218 -11.82 -12.80 13.25
N ALA A 219 -10.73 -12.02 13.10
CA ALA A 219 -10.24 -11.50 11.82
C ALA A 219 -9.60 -12.56 10.88
N GLY A 220 -9.87 -13.85 11.12
CA GLY A 220 -9.45 -14.96 10.27
C GLY A 220 -7.99 -15.41 10.46
N VAL A 221 -7.48 -16.14 9.46
CA VAL A 221 -6.12 -16.69 9.42
C VAL A 221 -5.38 -16.11 8.21
N GLY A 222 -4.17 -15.61 8.42
CA GLY A 222 -3.28 -15.15 7.36
C GLY A 222 -1.97 -15.92 7.33
N VAL A 223 -1.15 -15.63 6.32
CA VAL A 223 0.17 -16.22 6.10
C VAL A 223 1.21 -15.14 6.23
N HIS A 224 2.13 -15.27 7.18
CA HIS A 224 3.25 -14.36 7.36
C HIS A 224 4.47 -14.97 6.70
N ILE A 225 5.10 -14.23 5.80
CA ILE A 225 6.25 -14.69 5.01
C ILE A 225 7.48 -13.84 5.36
N ASN A 226 8.59 -14.50 5.68
CA ASN A 226 9.90 -13.90 5.73
C ASN A 226 10.71 -14.39 4.52
N VAL A 227 11.35 -13.45 3.83
CA VAL A 227 12.17 -13.76 2.65
C VAL A 227 13.62 -13.39 2.96
N THR A 228 14.53 -14.34 2.77
CA THR A 228 15.98 -14.09 2.84
C THR A 228 16.60 -14.36 1.49
N ILE A 229 17.24 -13.33 0.93
CA ILE A 229 17.90 -13.38 -0.37
C ILE A 229 19.41 -13.32 -0.11
N GLU A 230 20.11 -14.39 -0.44
CA GLU A 230 21.58 -14.45 -0.41
C GLU A 230 22.09 -14.45 -1.85
N GLY A 231 23.06 -13.58 -2.15
CA GLY A 231 23.56 -13.47 -3.52
C GLY A 231 24.79 -12.59 -3.64
N LYS A 232 25.22 -12.36 -4.87
CA LYS A 232 26.29 -11.40 -5.18
C LYS A 232 25.76 -10.30 -6.09
N PRO A 233 25.73 -9.03 -5.65
CA PRO A 233 25.42 -7.90 -6.51
C PRO A 233 26.58 -7.69 -7.48
N ASN A 234 26.26 -7.54 -8.77
CA ASN A 234 27.24 -7.24 -9.80
C ASN A 234 27.56 -5.73 -9.85
N SER A 235 28.42 -5.33 -10.78
CA SER A 235 28.83 -3.93 -10.98
C SER A 235 27.72 -2.99 -11.46
N SER A 236 26.59 -3.52 -11.96
CA SER A 236 25.43 -2.73 -12.40
C SER A 236 24.32 -2.62 -11.36
N THR A 237 24.55 -3.13 -10.15
CA THR A 237 23.54 -3.14 -9.09
C THR A 237 23.52 -1.79 -8.35
N ASP A 238 22.39 -1.09 -8.37
CA ASP A 238 22.17 0.07 -7.49
C ASP A 238 21.93 -0.38 -6.06
N ARG A 239 23.01 -0.47 -5.28
CA ARG A 239 22.98 -0.95 -3.90
C ARG A 239 22.22 -0.01 -2.95
N ARG A 240 22.03 1.27 -3.30
CA ARG A 240 21.34 2.23 -2.43
C ARG A 240 19.86 1.91 -2.33
N ASN A 241 19.25 1.56 -3.47
CA ASN A 241 17.80 1.35 -3.57
C ASN A 241 17.42 -0.13 -3.70
N LEU A 242 18.39 -1.04 -3.73
CA LEU A 242 18.16 -2.47 -3.96
C LEU A 242 17.19 -3.08 -2.95
N LYS A 243 17.32 -2.70 -1.66
CA LYS A 243 16.45 -3.21 -0.60
C LYS A 243 15.01 -2.77 -0.79
N GLU A 244 14.81 -1.48 -0.95
CA GLU A 244 13.50 -0.87 -1.14
C GLU A 244 12.80 -1.37 -2.42
N THR A 245 13.56 -1.53 -3.51
CA THR A 245 13.04 -2.04 -4.79
C THR A 245 12.61 -3.51 -4.67
N LEU A 246 13.40 -4.34 -3.97
CA LEU A 246 13.06 -5.74 -3.72
C LEU A 246 11.88 -5.88 -2.76
N GLU A 247 11.84 -5.06 -1.71
CA GLU A 247 10.71 -5.01 -0.76
C GLU A 247 9.42 -4.63 -1.48
N SER A 248 9.44 -3.58 -2.29
CA SER A 248 8.29 -3.14 -3.09
C SER A 248 7.77 -4.25 -4.03
N PHE A 249 8.69 -4.95 -4.70
CA PHE A 249 8.33 -6.10 -5.53
C PHE A 249 7.70 -7.23 -4.71
N LEU A 250 8.28 -7.55 -3.54
CA LEU A 250 7.78 -8.60 -2.66
C LEU A 250 6.40 -8.29 -2.10
N TYR A 251 6.12 -7.03 -1.74
CA TYR A 251 4.79 -6.61 -1.29
C TYR A 251 3.74 -6.73 -2.39
N ARG A 252 4.10 -6.34 -3.63
CA ARG A 252 3.20 -6.52 -4.78
C ARG A 252 2.88 -7.98 -5.04
N GLU A 253 3.91 -8.82 -5.12
CA GLU A 253 3.74 -10.26 -5.36
C GLU A 253 3.04 -10.98 -4.21
N ALA A 254 3.12 -10.46 -2.98
CA ALA A 254 2.37 -10.98 -1.85
C ALA A 254 0.86 -10.77 -2.00
N SER A 255 0.43 -9.71 -2.69
CA SER A 255 -0.98 -9.48 -3.00
C SER A 255 -1.50 -10.57 -3.93
N ASP A 256 -0.80 -10.82 -5.05
CA ASP A 256 -1.16 -11.88 -6.01
C ASP A 256 -1.18 -13.26 -5.32
N LEU A 257 -0.17 -13.52 -4.48
CA LEU A 257 -0.10 -14.74 -3.70
C LEU A 257 -1.26 -14.86 -2.69
N SER A 258 -1.76 -13.73 -2.16
CA SER A 258 -2.90 -13.69 -1.25
C SER A 258 -4.18 -14.15 -1.94
N GLU A 259 -4.36 -13.80 -3.22
CA GLU A 259 -5.47 -14.26 -4.04
C GLU A 259 -5.34 -15.76 -4.37
N GLU A 260 -4.15 -16.20 -4.78
CA GLU A 260 -3.88 -17.62 -5.10
C GLU A 260 -4.13 -18.56 -3.91
N ILE A 261 -3.78 -18.12 -2.69
CA ILE A 261 -3.93 -18.91 -1.46
C ILE A 261 -5.33 -18.74 -0.83
N GLY A 262 -6.07 -17.69 -1.19
CA GLY A 262 -7.35 -17.35 -0.56
C GLY A 262 -7.21 -16.95 0.92
N LYS A 263 -6.03 -16.48 1.33
CA LYS A 263 -5.73 -16.01 2.70
C LYS A 263 -4.87 -14.77 2.63
N LYS A 264 -5.03 -13.86 3.59
CA LYS A 264 -4.19 -12.65 3.70
C LYS A 264 -2.72 -13.04 3.80
N VAL A 265 -1.90 -12.64 2.84
CA VAL A 265 -0.43 -12.81 2.89
C VAL A 265 0.22 -11.51 3.36
N VAL A 266 1.17 -11.60 4.28
CA VAL A 266 1.92 -10.45 4.81
C VAL A 266 3.40 -10.75 4.75
N ILE A 267 4.17 -9.91 4.06
CA ILE A 267 5.63 -9.95 4.15
C ILE A 267 6.05 -9.31 5.48
N ARG A 268 6.68 -10.09 6.35
CA ARG A 268 7.13 -9.64 7.68
C ARG A 268 8.54 -9.10 7.68
N GLY A 269 9.37 -9.58 6.78
CA GLY A 269 10.77 -9.17 6.72
C GLY A 269 11.45 -9.63 5.45
N VAL A 270 12.31 -8.75 4.93
CA VAL A 270 13.17 -9.00 3.78
C VAL A 270 14.62 -8.85 4.23
N ASN A 271 15.34 -9.95 4.28
CA ASN A 271 16.74 -9.99 4.68
C ASN A 271 17.62 -10.17 3.46
N LEU A 272 18.48 -9.20 3.19
CA LEU A 272 19.46 -9.27 2.12
C LEU A 272 20.84 -9.59 2.69
N LYS A 273 21.47 -10.64 2.18
CA LYS A 273 22.83 -11.05 2.54
C LYS A 273 23.69 -11.08 1.27
N PHE A 274 24.57 -10.10 1.12
CA PHE A 274 25.44 -9.92 -0.03
C PHE A 274 26.91 -9.99 0.37
#